data_AF-A0A1T1BNX9-F1
#
_entry.id   AF-A0A1T1BNX9-F1
#
_cell.length_a   1.000
_cell.length_b   1.000
_cell.length_c   1.000
_cell.angle_alpha   90.00
_cell.angle_beta   90.00
_cell.angle_gamma   90.00
#
_symmetry.space_group_name_H-M   'P 1'
#
loop_
_entity.id
_entity.type
_entity.pdbx_description
1 polymer ?
#
loop_
_entity_poly.entity_id
_entity_poly.type
_entity_poly.pdbx_seq_one_letter_code
_entity_poly.pdbx_strand_id
1 'polypeptide(L)'
;MVLNLNKLFTKELPADTDTNNVPRQVYNACFSYVSPKIPSNPSIIHVVHQMAEEIGLNKNDIEDEDFVAFFSGAKIYPNTQPFALCYAGHQFGNWAGQLGDGRAINLMEINHKEKNFTLQLKGAGPTPYSRTADGLAVLRSSIREYLCAEAMHHLGVPTTSSPV
;
A
#
# COMPACT_ATOMS: atom_id res chain seq x y z
N MET A 1 -14.05 -2.91 12.76
CA MET A 1 -12.61 -2.54 12.74
C MET A 1 -12.34 -1.10 13.15
N VAL A 2 -11.42 -0.85 14.12
CA VAL A 2 -10.95 0.50 14.51
C VAL A 2 -9.42 0.55 14.62
N LEU A 3 -8.78 1.29 13.71
CA LEU A 3 -7.33 1.50 13.68
C LEU A 3 -6.94 2.88 14.23
N ASN A 4 -5.82 2.94 14.95
CA ASN A 4 -5.25 4.20 15.44
C ASN A 4 -4.44 4.87 14.31
N LEU A 5 -5.04 5.87 13.68
CA LEU A 5 -4.48 6.54 12.50
C LEU A 5 -3.32 7.47 12.86
N ASN A 6 -2.31 7.46 12.00
CA ASN A 6 -1.21 8.43 11.96
C ASN A 6 -1.22 9.13 10.59
N LYS A 7 -0.57 10.29 10.48
CA LYS A 7 -0.39 11.05 9.23
C LYS A 7 1.00 11.70 9.16
N LEU A 8 2.01 11.07 9.77
CA LEU A 8 3.34 11.67 9.90
C LEU A 8 3.92 12.01 8.53
N PHE A 9 3.89 11.06 7.57
CA PHE A 9 4.48 11.27 6.26
C PHE A 9 3.76 12.37 5.47
N THR A 10 2.44 12.26 5.37
CA THR A 10 1.63 13.17 4.54
C THR A 10 1.49 14.58 5.14
N LYS A 11 1.72 14.73 6.45
CA LYS A 11 1.74 16.04 7.12
C LYS A 11 3.07 16.77 6.94
N GLU A 12 4.19 16.06 6.98
CA GLU A 12 5.52 16.67 7.04
C GLU A 12 6.16 16.84 5.66
N LEU A 13 5.65 16.18 4.62
CA LEU A 13 6.22 16.20 3.27
C LEU A 13 5.30 16.88 2.25
N PRO A 14 5.87 17.50 1.19
CA PRO A 14 5.09 18.21 0.19
C PRO A 14 4.25 17.23 -0.66
N ALA A 15 2.95 17.45 -0.68
CA ALA A 15 2.02 16.78 -1.58
C ALA A 15 2.09 17.37 -2.99
N ASP A 16 1.83 16.54 -4.00
CA ASP A 16 1.58 16.98 -5.37
C ASP A 16 0.31 17.82 -5.43
N THR A 17 0.43 19.01 -6.03
CA THR A 17 -0.70 19.93 -6.20
C THR A 17 -1.64 19.51 -7.32
N ASP A 18 -1.15 18.71 -8.28
CA ASP A 18 -1.96 18.16 -9.36
C ASP A 18 -2.65 16.87 -8.90
N THR A 19 -3.98 16.87 -8.89
CA THR A 19 -4.81 15.74 -8.46
C THR A 19 -5.22 14.81 -9.61
N ASN A 20 -4.77 15.09 -10.85
CA ASN A 20 -5.05 14.23 -11.99
C ASN A 20 -4.28 12.91 -11.86
N ASN A 21 -5.03 11.81 -11.73
CA ASN A 21 -4.48 10.45 -11.67
C ASN A 21 -4.26 9.87 -13.07
N VAL A 22 -3.29 10.42 -13.80
CA VAL A 22 -2.81 9.91 -15.09
C VAL A 22 -1.29 9.81 -15.07
N PRO A 23 -0.67 8.85 -15.79
CA PRO A 23 0.77 8.76 -15.84
C PRO A 23 1.42 10.07 -16.31
N ARG A 24 2.29 10.65 -15.48
CA ARG A 24 2.97 11.92 -15.75
C ARG A 24 4.21 12.09 -14.88
N GLN A 25 5.05 13.06 -15.25
CA GLN A 25 6.13 13.49 -14.36
C GLN A 25 5.55 14.37 -13.23
N VAL A 26 6.01 14.14 -12.02
CA VAL A 26 5.63 14.87 -10.80
C VAL A 26 6.82 15.69 -10.33
N TYR A 27 6.66 16.99 -10.13
CA TYR A 27 7.75 17.88 -9.70
C TYR A 27 7.44 18.52 -8.36
N ASN A 28 8.48 18.79 -7.56
CA ASN A 28 8.38 19.50 -6.27
C ASN A 28 7.44 18.84 -5.24
N ALA A 29 7.27 17.52 -5.31
CA ALA A 29 6.43 16.75 -4.39
C ALA A 29 7.05 15.41 -4.03
N CYS A 30 6.74 14.91 -2.84
CA CYS A 30 7.18 13.61 -2.34
C CYS A 30 6.13 12.51 -2.54
N PHE A 31 4.88 12.87 -2.81
CA PHE A 31 3.78 11.93 -3.06
C PHE A 31 2.63 12.62 -3.80
N SER A 32 1.76 11.81 -4.41
CA SER A 32 0.49 12.27 -4.98
C SER A 32 -0.67 11.54 -4.32
N TYR A 33 -1.72 12.25 -3.95
CA TYR A 33 -2.96 11.62 -3.50
C TYR A 33 -3.62 10.87 -4.65
N VAL A 34 -3.96 9.61 -4.42
CA VAL A 34 -4.59 8.73 -5.41
C VAL A 34 -5.53 7.78 -4.70
N SER A 35 -6.61 7.38 -5.36
CA SER A 35 -7.51 6.35 -4.84
C SER A 35 -7.25 5.01 -5.55
N PRO A 36 -7.33 3.87 -4.85
CA PRO A 36 -7.34 2.57 -5.49
C PRO A 36 -8.44 2.43 -6.54
N LYS A 37 -8.15 1.65 -7.57
CA LYS A 37 -9.15 1.16 -8.51
C LYS A 37 -10.04 0.14 -7.79
N ILE A 38 -11.33 0.40 -7.79
CA ILE A 38 -12.32 -0.48 -7.16
C ILE A 38 -12.28 -1.87 -7.85
N PRO A 39 -11.98 -2.96 -7.11
CA PRO A 39 -12.01 -4.31 -7.64
C PRO A 39 -13.46 -4.77 -7.88
N SER A 40 -13.68 -5.67 -8.85
CA SER A 40 -15.02 -6.10 -9.23
C SER A 40 -15.65 -7.12 -8.26
N ASN A 41 -14.86 -8.05 -7.72
CA ASN A 41 -15.33 -9.09 -6.79
C ASN A 41 -14.19 -9.56 -5.86
N PRO A 42 -13.75 -8.70 -4.91
CA PRO A 42 -12.64 -9.03 -4.04
C PRO A 42 -13.02 -10.15 -3.05
N SER A 43 -12.05 -11.01 -2.74
CA SER A 43 -12.18 -12.03 -1.70
C SER A 43 -10.82 -12.30 -1.05
N ILE A 44 -10.85 -12.73 0.21
CA ILE A 44 -9.65 -13.14 0.94
C ILE A 44 -9.24 -14.53 0.50
N ILE A 45 -7.95 -14.73 0.28
CA ILE A 45 -7.37 -16.05 0.02
C ILE A 45 -6.72 -16.60 1.29
N HIS A 46 -5.98 -15.78 2.02
CA HIS A 46 -5.29 -16.17 3.24
C HIS A 46 -5.01 -14.94 4.13
N VAL A 47 -4.87 -15.14 5.44
CA VAL A 47 -4.55 -14.09 6.42
C VAL A 47 -3.47 -14.62 7.36
N VAL A 48 -2.44 -13.83 7.66
CA VAL A 48 -1.52 -14.12 8.78
C VAL A 48 -2.08 -13.47 10.04
N HIS A 49 -2.74 -14.25 10.89
CA HIS A 49 -3.34 -13.73 12.12
C HIS A 49 -2.33 -13.02 13.03
N GLN A 50 -1.13 -13.56 13.17
CA GLN A 50 -0.08 -12.93 13.98
C GLN A 50 0.29 -11.54 13.44
N MET A 51 0.46 -11.38 12.13
CA MET A 51 0.77 -10.08 11.53
C MET A 51 -0.42 -9.12 11.62
N ALA A 52 -1.65 -9.62 11.50
CA ALA A 52 -2.85 -8.81 11.70
C ALA A 52 -2.90 -8.26 13.14
N GLU A 53 -2.58 -9.07 14.14
CA GLU A 53 -2.48 -8.63 15.54
C GLU A 53 -1.36 -7.59 15.76
N GLU A 54 -0.24 -7.70 15.04
CA GLU A 54 0.86 -6.71 15.10
C GLU A 54 0.44 -5.31 14.62
N ILE A 55 -0.55 -5.23 13.74
CA ILE A 55 -1.14 -3.97 13.27
C ILE A 55 -2.45 -3.61 13.98
N GLY A 56 -2.79 -4.33 15.05
CA GLY A 56 -3.94 -4.03 15.92
C GLY A 56 -5.28 -4.57 15.42
N LEU A 57 -5.28 -5.54 14.50
CA LEU A 57 -6.48 -6.22 14.03
C LEU A 57 -6.68 -7.53 14.78
N ASN A 58 -7.88 -7.71 15.35
CA ASN A 58 -8.25 -8.97 16.00
C ASN A 58 -9.08 -9.87 15.05
N LYS A 59 -9.40 -11.08 15.51
CA LYS A 59 -10.19 -12.05 14.74
C LYS A 59 -11.54 -11.49 14.25
N ASN A 60 -12.27 -10.75 15.10
CA ASN A 60 -13.56 -10.17 14.72
C ASN A 60 -13.40 -9.09 13.65
N ASP A 61 -12.28 -8.34 13.67
CA ASP A 61 -11.99 -7.35 12.62
C ASP A 61 -11.73 -8.01 11.27
N ILE A 62 -11.11 -9.20 11.25
CA ILE A 62 -10.81 -9.95 10.02
C ILE A 62 -12.09 -10.56 9.42
N GLU A 63 -13.04 -10.96 10.27
CA GLU A 63 -14.34 -11.52 9.88
C GLU A 63 -15.38 -10.43 9.52
N ASP A 64 -15.05 -9.16 9.74
CA ASP A 64 -15.89 -8.00 9.41
C ASP A 64 -16.05 -7.86 7.89
N GLU A 65 -17.28 -7.60 7.42
CA GLU A 65 -17.58 -7.42 5.99
C GLU A 65 -16.77 -6.27 5.37
N ASP A 66 -16.47 -5.23 6.16
CA ASP A 66 -15.69 -4.08 5.70
C ASP A 66 -14.19 -4.40 5.56
N PHE A 67 -13.67 -5.46 6.16
CA PHE A 67 -12.24 -5.81 6.10
C PHE A 67 -11.80 -6.04 4.65
N VAL A 68 -12.55 -6.88 3.92
CA VAL A 68 -12.29 -7.15 2.49
C VAL A 68 -12.37 -5.84 1.71
N ALA A 69 -13.36 -5.00 2.00
CA ALA A 69 -13.58 -3.76 1.28
C ALA A 69 -12.40 -2.78 1.45
N PHE A 70 -11.88 -2.63 2.66
CA PHE A 70 -10.74 -1.75 2.94
C PHE A 70 -9.43 -2.28 2.37
N PHE A 71 -9.10 -3.56 2.62
CA PHE A 71 -7.82 -4.14 2.20
C PHE A 71 -7.76 -4.55 0.73
N SER A 72 -8.88 -4.51 0.01
CA SER A 72 -8.90 -4.63 -1.46
C SER A 72 -8.97 -3.28 -2.18
N GLY A 73 -9.13 -2.17 -1.45
CA GLY A 73 -9.30 -0.83 -2.02
C GLY A 73 -10.70 -0.56 -2.58
N ALA A 74 -11.69 -1.42 -2.32
CA ALA A 74 -13.08 -1.18 -2.69
C ALA A 74 -13.71 -0.04 -1.87
N LYS A 75 -13.20 0.20 -0.65
CA LYS A 75 -13.62 1.28 0.25
C LYS A 75 -12.39 1.96 0.84
N ILE A 76 -12.45 3.28 1.00
CA ILE A 76 -11.41 4.04 1.70
C ILE A 76 -11.73 4.04 3.19
N TYR A 77 -10.73 3.76 4.02
CA TYR A 77 -10.90 3.80 5.47
C TYR A 77 -11.22 5.23 5.94
N PRO A 78 -12.20 5.45 6.83
CA PRO A 78 -12.61 6.79 7.24
C PRO A 78 -11.44 7.65 7.74
N ASN A 79 -11.46 8.96 7.42
CA ASN A 79 -10.44 9.95 7.80
C ASN A 79 -9.03 9.71 7.25
N THR A 80 -8.89 8.82 6.27
CA THR A 80 -7.63 8.57 5.55
C THR A 80 -7.70 9.13 4.14
N GLN A 81 -6.53 9.33 3.53
CA GLN A 81 -6.41 9.75 2.15
C GLN A 81 -5.26 8.96 1.53
N PRO A 82 -5.54 7.97 0.67
CA PRO A 82 -4.49 7.16 0.10
C PRO A 82 -3.57 7.96 -0.83
N PHE A 83 -2.33 7.51 -0.94
CA PHE A 83 -1.29 8.23 -1.68
C PHE A 83 -0.25 7.28 -2.29
N ALA A 84 0.40 7.74 -3.35
CA ALA A 84 1.49 7.05 -4.01
C ALA A 84 2.77 7.88 -3.89
N LEU A 85 3.88 7.24 -3.54
CA LEU A 85 5.16 7.90 -3.33
C LEU A 85 5.83 8.31 -4.65
N CYS A 86 6.45 9.49 -4.64
CA CYS A 86 7.35 9.96 -5.68
C CYS A 86 8.79 9.61 -5.29
N TYR A 87 9.47 8.83 -6.13
CA TYR A 87 10.89 8.56 -5.97
C TYR A 87 11.54 8.35 -7.34
N ALA A 88 12.86 8.23 -7.33
CA ALA A 88 13.69 7.98 -8.50
C ALA A 88 14.77 6.97 -8.14
N GLY A 89 15.50 6.47 -9.12
CA GLY A 89 16.58 5.53 -8.82
C GLY A 89 17.41 5.10 -10.01
N HIS A 90 18.50 4.40 -9.68
CA HIS A 90 19.29 3.70 -10.67
C HIS A 90 18.75 2.28 -10.86
N GLN A 91 18.46 1.88 -12.09
CA GLN A 91 18.07 0.51 -12.45
C GLN A 91 19.15 -0.08 -13.35
N PHE A 92 19.65 -1.26 -12.99
CA PHE A 92 20.71 -1.95 -13.73
C PHE A 92 21.94 -1.06 -14.01
N GLY A 93 22.35 -0.27 -13.00
CA GLY A 93 23.51 0.65 -13.09
C GLY A 93 23.25 1.97 -13.82
N ASN A 94 22.05 2.20 -14.35
CA ASN A 94 21.73 3.40 -15.12
C ASN A 94 20.70 4.26 -14.39
N TRP A 95 20.84 5.59 -14.46
CA TRP A 95 19.81 6.50 -13.94
C TRP A 95 18.51 6.32 -14.72
N ALA A 96 17.45 5.85 -14.04
CA ALA A 96 16.16 5.56 -14.67
C ALA A 96 15.21 6.77 -14.67
N GLY A 97 15.67 7.92 -14.15
CA GLY A 97 14.81 9.08 -13.93
C GLY A 97 13.79 8.84 -12.82
N GLN A 98 12.66 9.54 -12.93
CA GLN A 98 11.56 9.39 -11.99
C GLN A 98 10.89 8.01 -12.12
N LEU A 99 10.74 7.37 -10.97
CA LEU A 99 9.96 6.16 -10.73
C LEU A 99 8.75 6.58 -9.87
N GLY A 100 8.57 5.95 -8.71
CA GLY A 100 7.43 6.14 -7.83
C GLY A 100 6.60 4.87 -7.69
N ASP A 101 5.59 4.94 -6.83
CA ASP A 101 4.67 3.84 -6.59
C ASP A 101 3.75 3.63 -7.80
N GLY A 102 4.27 3.01 -8.86
CA GLY A 102 3.57 2.85 -10.14
C GLY A 102 2.46 1.79 -10.16
N ARG A 103 2.34 0.99 -9.10
CA ARG A 103 1.28 -0.02 -8.91
C ARG A 103 0.95 -0.26 -7.44
N ALA A 104 1.40 0.61 -6.56
CA ALA A 104 1.20 0.50 -5.13
C ALA A 104 0.52 1.77 -4.65
N ILE A 105 -0.38 1.65 -3.67
CA ILE A 105 -1.03 2.79 -3.05
C ILE A 105 -0.97 2.57 -1.55
N ASN A 106 -0.42 3.56 -0.84
CA ASN A 106 -0.41 3.60 0.62
C ASN A 106 -1.81 4.00 1.08
N LEU A 107 -2.53 3.07 1.71
CA LEU A 107 -3.92 3.26 2.14
C LEU A 107 -3.99 4.22 3.33
N MET A 108 -3.10 4.01 4.31
CA MET A 108 -3.06 4.77 5.55
C MET A 108 -1.76 4.50 6.32
N GLU A 109 -1.44 5.42 7.23
CA GLU A 109 -0.44 5.22 8.27
C GLU A 109 -1.18 4.95 9.59
N ILE A 110 -0.67 4.02 10.39
CA ILE A 110 -1.25 3.66 11.69
C ILE A 110 -0.15 3.58 12.75
N ASN A 111 -0.54 3.70 14.01
CA ASN A 111 0.32 3.43 15.14
C ASN A 111 -0.27 2.31 16.00
N HIS A 112 0.52 1.28 16.29
CA HIS A 112 0.13 0.22 17.21
C HIS A 112 1.31 -0.17 18.11
N LYS A 113 1.10 -0.20 19.42
CA LYS A 113 2.13 -0.52 20.43
C LYS A 113 3.42 0.28 20.21
N GLU A 114 3.30 1.60 20.03
CA GLU A 114 4.41 2.53 19.79
C GLU A 114 5.19 2.30 18.48
N LYS A 115 4.69 1.43 17.58
CA LYS A 115 5.25 1.22 16.24
C LYS A 115 4.38 1.88 15.18
N ASN A 116 5.01 2.57 14.24
CA ASN A 116 4.34 3.13 13.08
C ASN A 116 4.38 2.16 11.92
N PHE A 117 3.23 1.96 11.28
CA PHE A 117 3.10 1.14 10.08
C PHE A 117 2.49 1.97 8.95
N THR A 118 2.95 1.73 7.73
CA THR A 118 2.27 2.18 6.51
C THR A 118 1.62 0.96 5.87
N LEU A 119 0.30 1.00 5.72
CA LEU A 119 -0.45 -0.06 5.08
C LEU A 119 -0.50 0.22 3.57
N GLN A 120 0.20 -0.59 2.79
CA GLN A 120 0.33 -0.42 1.35
C GLN A 120 -0.38 -1.55 0.60
N LEU A 121 -1.23 -1.19 -0.36
CA LEU A 121 -1.91 -2.12 -1.25
C LEU A 121 -1.17 -2.20 -2.59
N LYS A 122 -0.63 -3.38 -2.91
CA LYS A 122 0.03 -3.65 -4.20
C LYS A 122 -0.96 -4.18 -5.22
N GLY A 123 -0.86 -3.68 -6.45
CA GLY A 123 -1.84 -3.93 -7.50
C GLY A 123 -3.12 -3.11 -7.34
N ALA A 124 -3.06 -1.98 -6.63
CA ALA A 124 -4.20 -1.12 -6.33
C ALA A 124 -4.71 -0.31 -7.52
N GLY A 125 -4.09 -0.42 -8.70
CA GLY A 125 -4.45 0.35 -9.89
C GLY A 125 -3.40 1.39 -10.26
N PRO A 126 -3.65 2.14 -11.36
CA PRO A 126 -2.70 3.11 -11.89
C PRO A 126 -2.58 4.35 -11.00
N THR A 127 -1.38 4.93 -11.02
CA THR A 127 -0.96 6.15 -10.33
C THR A 127 -0.26 7.08 -11.33
N PRO A 128 0.09 8.33 -10.96
CA PRO A 128 0.95 9.18 -11.81
C PRO A 128 2.29 8.53 -12.18
N TYR A 129 2.73 7.56 -11.37
CA TYR A 129 4.02 6.89 -11.49
C TYR A 129 3.95 5.57 -12.29
N SER A 130 2.79 5.17 -12.82
CA SER A 130 2.61 3.90 -13.54
C SER A 130 3.36 3.82 -14.87
N ARG A 131 3.80 4.95 -15.43
CA ARG A 131 4.43 5.05 -16.76
C ARG A 131 3.52 4.40 -17.82
N THR A 132 3.94 3.29 -18.42
CA THR A 132 3.20 2.56 -19.45
C THR A 132 2.49 1.31 -18.92
N ALA A 133 2.59 1.01 -17.62
CA ALA A 133 1.98 -0.17 -17.01
C ALA A 133 0.52 0.08 -16.58
N ASP A 134 -0.22 -1.00 -16.35
CA ASP A 134 -1.64 -0.97 -15.94
C ASP A 134 -1.88 -0.67 -14.45
N GLY A 135 -0.83 -0.71 -13.63
CA GLY A 135 -0.89 -0.48 -12.18
C GLY A 135 -1.44 -1.67 -11.38
N LEU A 136 -1.59 -2.86 -11.99
CA LEU A 136 -2.16 -4.03 -11.33
C LEU A 136 -1.10 -5.06 -10.94
N ALA A 137 -1.49 -5.98 -10.05
CA ALA A 137 -0.72 -7.15 -9.69
C ALA A 137 -1.53 -8.41 -10.04
N VAL A 138 -0.82 -9.48 -10.41
CA VAL A 138 -1.43 -10.77 -10.70
C VAL A 138 -1.31 -11.69 -9.49
N LEU A 139 -2.27 -12.59 -9.31
CA LEU A 139 -2.33 -13.46 -8.13
C LEU A 139 -1.03 -14.24 -7.89
N ARG A 140 -0.41 -14.78 -8.96
CA ARG A 140 0.86 -15.51 -8.86
C ARG A 140 2.02 -14.68 -8.28
N SER A 141 2.08 -13.37 -8.57
CA SER A 141 3.13 -12.52 -8.00
C SER A 141 2.83 -12.19 -6.55
N SER A 142 1.56 -11.92 -6.22
CA SER A 142 1.14 -11.62 -4.86
C SER A 142 1.38 -12.80 -3.92
N ILE A 143 1.01 -14.03 -4.33
CA ILE A 143 1.25 -15.25 -3.54
C ILE A 143 2.75 -15.46 -3.29
N ARG A 144 3.59 -15.28 -4.31
CA ARG A 144 5.05 -15.46 -4.16
C ARG A 144 5.66 -14.43 -3.21
N GLU A 145 5.23 -13.18 -3.32
CA GLU A 145 5.70 -12.11 -2.45
C GLU A 145 5.27 -12.34 -1.00
N TYR A 146 3.99 -12.67 -0.80
CA TYR A 146 3.40 -13.02 0.48
C TYR A 146 4.16 -14.15 1.18
N LEU A 147 4.34 -15.29 0.51
CA LEU A 147 5.03 -16.46 1.09
C LEU A 147 6.50 -16.17 1.38
N CYS A 148 7.17 -15.41 0.50
CA CYS A 148 8.58 -15.08 0.68
C CYS A 148 8.77 -14.13 1.87
N ALA A 149 7.94 -13.10 1.98
CA ALA A 149 7.96 -12.15 3.10
C ALA A 149 7.81 -12.88 4.44
N GLU A 150 6.80 -13.74 4.56
CA GLU A 150 6.57 -14.48 5.81
C GLU A 150 7.69 -15.50 6.10
N ALA A 151 8.23 -16.16 5.09
CA ALA A 151 9.38 -17.04 5.26
C ALA A 151 10.61 -16.28 5.77
N MET A 152 10.91 -15.11 5.20
CA MET A 152 12.04 -14.27 5.61
C MET A 152 11.88 -13.78 7.05
N HIS A 153 10.67 -13.38 7.44
CA HIS A 153 10.36 -12.98 8.82
C HIS A 153 10.66 -14.11 9.81
N HIS A 154 10.17 -15.32 9.56
CA HIS A 154 10.38 -16.48 10.44
C HIS A 154 11.82 -17.01 10.41
N LEU A 155 12.60 -16.68 9.38
CA LEU A 155 14.05 -16.91 9.34
C LEU A 155 14.86 -15.84 10.09
N GLY A 156 14.21 -14.82 10.67
CA GLY A 156 14.87 -13.74 11.39
C GLY A 156 15.55 -12.71 10.48
N VAL A 157 15.18 -12.66 9.19
CA VAL A 157 15.72 -11.68 8.24
C VAL A 157 14.77 -10.47 8.15
N PRO A 158 15.25 -9.23 8.32
CA PRO A 158 14.42 -8.05 8.17
C PRO A 158 13.72 -7.99 6.80
N THR A 159 12.40 -7.83 6.81
CA THR A 159 11.54 -7.85 5.63
C THR A 159 10.29 -7.02 5.85
N THR A 160 9.60 -6.66 4.76
CA THR A 160 8.18 -6.28 4.81
C THR A 160 7.33 -7.52 5.09
N SER A 161 6.16 -7.34 5.71
CA SER A 161 5.21 -8.43 6.01
C SER A 161 3.82 -8.12 5.45
N SER A 162 3.01 -9.15 5.19
CA SER A 162 1.65 -8.99 4.63
C SER A 162 0.61 -9.68 5.52
N PRO A 163 -0.33 -8.94 6.13
CA PRO A 163 -1.36 -9.57 6.96
C PRO A 163 -2.40 -10.31 6.13
N VAL A 164 -2.62 -9.92 4.87
CA VAL A 164 -3.67 -10.43 3.95
C VAL A 164 -3.18 -10.36 2.50
#